data_AF-A0A4Q3J4F0-F1
#
_entry.id   AF-A0A4Q3J4F0-F1
#
_cell.length_a   1.000
_cell.length_b   1.000
_cell.length_c   1.000
_cell.angle_alpha   90.00
_cell.angle_beta   90.00
_cell.angle_gamma   90.00
#
_symmetry.space_group_name_H-M   'P 1'
#
loop_
_entity.id
_entity.type
_entity.pdbx_description
1 polymer ?
#
loop_
_entity_poly.entity_id
_entity_poly.type
_entity_poly.pdbx_seq_one_letter_code
_entity_poly.pdbx_strand_id
1 'polypeptide(L)'
;MTTIAILGLGNMGKGLAKRLDSRADLVLASRNGATSYEAAVAKADIVVLALPFDAALEVAGTLDLAGKVVVDMTNPVKADFSGLSIGHSTSAAEEIAAVAKGARVVKAFNTIFASLFDTPASATANVPVFVAGDDRAAIAA
;
A
#
# COMPACT_ATOMS: atom_id res chain seq x y z
N MET A 1 -10.51 10.69 -13.28
CA MET A 1 -10.82 9.76 -12.18
C MET A 1 -9.48 9.19 -11.75
N THR A 2 -9.13 9.20 -10.46
CA THR A 2 -7.82 8.75 -10.00
C THR A 2 -7.67 7.25 -10.25
N THR A 3 -6.57 6.84 -10.87
CA THR A 3 -6.26 5.42 -11.10
C THR A 3 -5.36 4.90 -9.98
N ILE A 4 -5.78 3.81 -9.35
CA ILE A 4 -5.09 3.19 -8.21
C ILE A 4 -4.58 1.80 -8.62
N ALA A 5 -3.26 1.61 -8.58
CA ALA A 5 -2.65 0.30 -8.68
C ALA A 5 -2.57 -0.36 -7.30
N ILE A 6 -3.01 -1.61 -7.17
CA ILE A 6 -2.79 -2.43 -5.98
C ILE A 6 -1.83 -3.56 -6.34
N LEU A 7 -0.62 -3.49 -5.78
CA LEU A 7 0.43 -4.49 -5.99
C LEU A 7 0.36 -5.51 -4.85
N GLY A 8 0.03 -6.75 -5.18
CA GLY A 8 -0.16 -7.82 -4.20
C GLY A 8 -1.64 -8.10 -3.93
N LEU A 9 -2.08 -9.32 -4.26
CA LEU A 9 -3.48 -9.74 -4.16
C LEU A 9 -3.68 -10.79 -3.06
N GLY A 10 -3.00 -10.59 -1.92
CA GLY A 10 -3.28 -11.28 -0.66
C GLY A 10 -4.55 -10.75 0.01
N ASN A 11 -4.76 -11.11 1.28
CA ASN A 11 -5.98 -10.73 2.01
C ASN A 11 -6.21 -9.21 2.04
N MET A 12 -5.17 -8.43 2.32
CA MET A 12 -5.26 -6.97 2.37
C MET A 12 -5.55 -6.36 1.00
N GLY A 13 -4.78 -6.73 -0.04
CA GLY A 13 -4.96 -6.16 -1.38
C GLY A 13 -6.32 -6.49 -1.99
N LYS A 14 -6.80 -7.73 -1.87
CA LYS A 14 -8.15 -8.12 -2.31
C LYS A 14 -9.24 -7.40 -1.51
N GLY A 15 -9.09 -7.31 -0.18
CA GLY A 15 -10.04 -6.64 0.69
C GLY A 15 -10.16 -5.15 0.36
N LEU A 16 -9.04 -4.47 0.16
CA LEU A 16 -9.03 -3.07 -0.25
C LEU A 16 -9.64 -2.88 -1.64
N ALA A 17 -9.25 -3.72 -2.62
CA ALA A 17 -9.83 -3.68 -3.97
C ALA A 17 -11.36 -3.80 -3.94
N LYS A 18 -11.91 -4.73 -3.15
CA LYS A 18 -13.37 -4.90 -2.96
C LYS A 18 -14.04 -3.66 -2.36
N ARG A 19 -13.38 -2.92 -1.47
CA ARG A 19 -13.93 -1.69 -0.88
C ARG A 19 -13.87 -0.50 -1.84
N LEU A 20 -12.87 -0.46 -2.71
CA LEU A 20 -12.67 0.59 -3.70
C LEU A 20 -13.40 0.31 -5.02
N ASP A 21 -13.94 -0.89 -5.20
CA ASP A 21 -14.70 -1.25 -6.39
C ASP A 21 -15.82 -0.22 -6.67
N SER A 22 -15.95 0.18 -7.93
CA SER A 22 -16.84 1.25 -8.41
C SER A 22 -16.62 2.64 -7.79
N ARG A 23 -15.57 2.86 -6.97
CA ARG A 23 -15.19 4.15 -6.39
C ARG A 23 -13.90 4.74 -6.97
N ALA A 24 -13.07 3.90 -7.58
CA ALA A 24 -11.83 4.28 -8.25
C ALA A 24 -11.63 3.41 -9.50
N ASP A 25 -10.78 3.87 -10.41
CA ASP A 25 -10.27 3.02 -11.49
C ASP A 25 -9.13 2.15 -10.93
N LEU A 26 -9.31 0.83 -10.93
CA LEU A 26 -8.40 -0.09 -10.25
C LEU A 26 -7.56 -0.89 -11.24
N VAL A 27 -6.25 -0.88 -11.04
CA VAL A 27 -5.32 -1.77 -11.74
C VAL A 27 -4.73 -2.77 -10.75
N LEU A 28 -5.19 -4.01 -10.82
CA LEU A 28 -4.77 -5.07 -9.90
C LEU A 28 -3.60 -5.85 -10.48
N ALA A 29 -2.51 -5.96 -9.73
CA ALA A 29 -1.34 -6.71 -10.17
C ALA A 29 -0.80 -7.63 -9.08
N SER A 30 -0.22 -8.74 -9.51
CA SER A 30 0.47 -9.70 -8.65
C SER A 30 1.63 -10.32 -9.42
N ARG A 31 2.64 -10.84 -8.71
CA ARG A 31 3.84 -11.45 -9.32
C ARG A 31 3.56 -12.46 -10.42
N ASN A 32 2.47 -13.23 -10.29
CA ASN A 32 2.06 -14.26 -11.27
C ASN A 32 0.70 -13.94 -11.92
N GLY A 33 0.29 -12.68 -11.91
CA GLY A 33 -0.98 -12.22 -12.47
C GLY A 33 -0.88 -11.86 -13.95
N ALA A 34 -2.03 -11.56 -14.57
CA ALA A 34 -2.08 -11.14 -15.96
C ALA A 34 -1.48 -9.74 -16.21
N THR A 35 -1.42 -8.89 -15.18
CA THR A 35 -0.82 -7.55 -15.24
C THR A 35 0.45 -7.55 -14.38
N SER A 36 1.57 -7.13 -14.97
CA SER A 36 2.84 -6.95 -14.25
C SER A 36 2.80 -5.72 -13.35
N TYR A 37 3.73 -5.62 -12.40
CA TYR A 37 3.79 -4.44 -11.53
C TYR A 37 4.16 -3.18 -12.32
N GLU A 38 5.08 -3.27 -13.26
CA GLU A 38 5.49 -2.17 -14.14
C GLU A 38 4.28 -1.64 -14.94
N ALA A 39 3.51 -2.54 -15.55
CA ALA A 39 2.35 -2.18 -16.35
C ALA A 39 1.23 -1.55 -15.49
N ALA A 40 1.08 -1.99 -14.24
CA ALA A 40 0.12 -1.40 -13.32
C ALA A 40 0.55 0.00 -12.86
N VAL A 41 1.81 0.13 -12.44
CA VAL A 41 2.41 1.38 -11.99
C VAL A 41 2.37 2.45 -13.09
N ALA A 42 2.65 2.08 -14.34
CA ALA A 42 2.64 3.02 -15.47
C ALA A 42 1.28 3.69 -15.71
N LYS A 43 0.17 3.05 -15.29
CA LYS A 43 -1.20 3.55 -15.48
C LYS A 43 -1.76 4.28 -14.26
N ALA A 44 -1.06 4.24 -13.13
CA ALA A 44 -1.60 4.67 -11.85
C ALA A 44 -1.03 6.00 -11.35
N ASP A 45 -1.90 6.77 -10.71
CA ASP A 45 -1.57 7.97 -9.93
C ASP A 45 -1.14 7.59 -8.50
N ILE A 46 -1.81 6.57 -7.94
CA ILE A 46 -1.57 6.02 -6.60
C ILE A 46 -1.17 4.55 -6.73
N VAL A 47 -0.09 4.16 -6.05
CA VAL A 47 0.41 2.78 -6.01
C VAL A 47 0.36 2.28 -4.57
N VAL A 48 -0.44 1.25 -4.32
CA VAL A 48 -0.59 0.61 -3.02
C VAL A 48 0.29 -0.63 -2.95
N LEU A 49 1.23 -0.65 -2.01
CA LEU A 49 2.12 -1.78 -1.74
C LEU A 49 1.45 -2.74 -0.74
N ALA A 50 0.58 -3.61 -1.24
CA ALA A 50 -0.11 -4.63 -0.44
C ALA A 50 0.72 -5.95 -0.38
N LEU A 51 1.99 -5.81 0.02
CA LEU A 51 3.02 -6.85 0.02
C LEU A 51 3.59 -7.06 1.43
N PRO A 52 4.30 -8.17 1.70
CA PRO A 52 5.23 -8.25 2.82
C PRO A 52 6.30 -7.15 2.72
N PHE A 53 6.83 -6.70 3.86
CA PHE A 53 7.75 -5.56 3.93
C PHE A 53 8.95 -5.68 2.97
N ASP A 54 9.69 -6.79 3.01
CA ASP A 54 10.88 -6.96 2.16
C ASP A 54 10.55 -6.86 0.67
N ALA A 55 9.42 -7.43 0.25
CA ALA A 55 8.96 -7.35 -1.14
C ALA A 55 8.47 -5.95 -1.50
N ALA A 56 7.83 -5.22 -0.58
CA ALA A 56 7.45 -3.83 -0.78
C ALA A 56 8.68 -2.93 -0.96
N LEU A 57 9.73 -3.15 -0.16
CA LEU A 57 10.99 -2.41 -0.26
C LEU A 57 11.71 -2.69 -1.59
N GLU A 58 11.79 -3.95 -2.00
CA GLU A 58 12.36 -4.34 -3.30
C GLU A 58 11.59 -3.70 -4.46
N VAL A 59 10.26 -3.80 -4.47
CA VAL A 59 9.40 -3.19 -5.49
C VAL A 59 9.56 -1.67 -5.53
N ALA A 60 9.63 -1.03 -4.37
CA ALA A 60 9.81 0.41 -4.26
C ALA A 60 11.15 0.91 -4.80
N GLY A 61 12.21 0.11 -4.66
CA GLY A 61 13.54 0.44 -5.18
C GLY A 61 13.76 0.09 -6.66
N THR A 62 12.87 -0.72 -7.26
CA THR A 62 13.04 -1.24 -8.63
C THR A 62 12.11 -0.60 -9.65
N LEU A 63 10.88 -0.23 -9.25
CA LEU A 63 9.89 0.36 -10.14
C LEU A 63 10.06 1.89 -10.26
N ASP A 64 9.68 2.44 -11.41
CA ASP A 64 9.58 3.89 -11.58
C ASP A 64 8.33 4.43 -10.87
N LEU A 65 8.57 5.01 -9.69
CA LEU A 65 7.54 5.59 -8.84
C LEU A 65 7.54 7.12 -8.84
N ALA A 66 8.34 7.75 -9.71
CA ALA A 66 8.49 9.20 -9.73
C ALA A 66 7.13 9.89 -9.97
N GLY A 67 6.82 10.90 -9.14
CA GLY A 67 5.59 11.67 -9.21
C GLY A 67 4.34 10.97 -8.65
N LYS A 68 4.42 9.69 -8.25
CA LYS A 68 3.28 8.91 -7.74
C LYS A 68 3.09 9.12 -6.24
N VAL A 69 1.86 8.88 -5.77
CA VAL A 69 1.62 8.63 -4.34
C VAL A 69 1.81 7.14 -4.10
N VAL A 70 2.66 6.78 -3.14
CA VAL A 70 2.95 5.37 -2.81
C VAL A 70 2.43 5.09 -1.41
N VAL A 71 1.46 4.18 -1.29
CA VAL A 71 0.86 3.81 -0.01
C VAL A 71 1.54 2.54 0.52
N ASP A 72 2.29 2.69 1.61
CA ASP A 72 2.84 1.57 2.38
C ASP A 72 1.77 1.00 3.34
N MET A 73 1.32 -0.24 3.09
CA MET A 73 0.38 -0.97 3.96
C MET A 73 1.06 -1.99 4.89
N THR A 74 2.39 -2.06 4.90
CA THR A 74 3.13 -3.17 5.52
C THR A 74 3.08 -3.12 7.05
N ASN A 75 3.26 -4.27 7.70
CA ASN A 75 3.77 -4.32 9.07
C ASN A 75 5.10 -5.09 9.01
N PRO A 76 6.25 -4.47 9.35
CA PRO A 76 7.56 -5.11 9.27
C PRO A 76 7.77 -6.03 10.48
N VAL A 77 7.03 -7.14 10.52
CA VAL A 77 7.13 -8.13 11.59
C VAL A 77 8.17 -9.20 11.23
N LYS A 78 8.86 -9.73 12.24
CA LYS A 78 9.72 -10.90 12.08
C LYS A 78 8.89 -12.11 11.65
N ALA A 79 9.52 -13.06 10.96
CA ALA A 79 8.85 -14.26 10.47
C ALA A 79 8.20 -15.11 11.58
N ASP A 80 8.75 -15.04 12.80
CA ASP A 80 8.23 -15.72 14.00
C ASP A 80 7.21 -14.87 14.78
N PHE A 81 6.87 -13.68 14.30
CA PHE A 81 5.97 -12.70 14.95
C PHE A 81 6.41 -12.27 16.36
N SER A 82 7.67 -12.52 16.76
CA SER A 82 8.19 -12.14 18.08
C SER A 82 8.33 -10.62 18.27
N GLY A 83 8.21 -9.85 17.19
CA GLY A 83 8.27 -8.39 17.21
C GLY A 83 8.51 -7.82 15.82
N LEU A 84 8.94 -6.56 15.78
CA LEU A 84 9.28 -5.87 14.55
C LEU A 84 10.67 -6.25 14.04
N SER A 85 10.84 -6.36 12.73
CA SER A 85 12.14 -6.45 12.07
C SER A 85 12.82 -5.06 11.98
N ILE A 86 12.02 -4.00 11.85
CA ILE A 86 12.42 -2.58 11.91
C ILE A 86 11.30 -1.74 12.57
N GLY A 87 11.61 -0.61 13.20
CA GLY A 87 10.57 0.22 13.85
C GLY A 87 11.00 1.10 15.03
N HIS A 88 12.19 0.88 15.60
CA HIS A 88 12.63 1.56 16.83
C HIS A 88 13.47 2.83 16.61
N SER A 89 13.95 3.05 15.39
CA SER A 89 14.74 4.22 14.99
C SER A 89 14.25 4.83 13.68
N THR A 90 13.78 3.97 12.77
CA THR A 90 13.07 4.29 11.52
C THR A 90 11.87 3.35 11.39
N SER A 91 11.08 3.52 10.34
CA SER A 91 9.90 2.74 10.01
C SER A 91 9.96 2.17 8.59
N ALA A 92 9.13 1.17 8.29
CA ALA A 92 9.01 0.62 6.94
C ALA A 92 8.71 1.68 5.88
N ALA A 93 7.86 2.67 6.20
CA ALA A 93 7.53 3.75 5.29
C ALA A 93 8.74 4.66 5.01
N GLU A 94 9.57 4.94 6.02
CA GLU A 94 10.80 5.73 5.86
C GLU A 94 11.83 4.99 4.99
N GLU A 95 12.02 3.69 5.21
CA GLU A 95 12.93 2.87 4.37
C GLU A 95 12.42 2.78 2.91
N ILE A 96 11.11 2.64 2.72
CA ILE A 96 10.48 2.68 1.39
C ILE A 96 10.68 4.05 0.74
N ALA A 97 10.49 5.15 1.48
CA ALA A 97 10.72 6.50 0.98
C ALA A 97 12.18 6.75 0.58
N ALA A 98 13.13 6.16 1.30
CA ALA A 98 14.55 6.27 0.98
C ALA A 98 14.90 5.67 -0.40
N VAL A 99 14.20 4.61 -0.82
CA VAL A 99 14.45 3.93 -2.11
C VAL A 99 13.50 4.36 -3.24
N ALA A 100 12.27 4.78 -2.94
CA ALA A 100 11.26 5.22 -3.91
C ALA A 100 11.52 6.64 -4.43
N LYS A 101 12.56 6.81 -5.25
CA LYS A 101 13.02 8.12 -5.72
C LYS A 101 11.91 8.90 -6.45
N GLY A 102 11.65 10.12 -5.98
CA GLY A 102 10.66 11.02 -6.56
C GLY A 102 9.20 10.67 -6.25
N ALA A 103 8.94 9.60 -5.48
CA ALA A 103 7.60 9.27 -4.99
C ALA A 103 7.24 10.06 -3.74
N ARG A 104 5.94 10.18 -3.47
CA ARG A 104 5.40 10.73 -2.22
C ARG A 104 4.83 9.56 -1.40
N VAL A 105 5.58 9.11 -0.40
CA VAL A 105 5.22 7.94 0.40
C VAL A 105 4.23 8.32 1.51
N VAL A 106 3.19 7.50 1.65
CA VAL A 106 2.15 7.61 2.68
C VAL A 106 2.02 6.28 3.39
N LYS A 107 2.04 6.30 4.73
CA LYS A 107 1.72 5.15 5.57
C LYS A 107 0.21 5.12 5.81
N ALA A 108 -0.45 4.01 5.48
CA ALA A 108 -1.88 3.84 5.78
C ALA A 108 -2.27 2.37 5.91
N PHE A 109 -3.45 2.12 6.50
CA PHE A 109 -4.12 0.81 6.60
C PHE A 109 -3.41 -0.29 7.40
N ASN A 110 -2.18 -0.09 7.88
CA ASN A 110 -1.43 -1.14 8.59
C ASN A 110 -2.11 -1.58 9.91
N THR A 111 -2.97 -0.74 10.49
CA THR A 111 -3.77 -1.04 11.69
C THR A 111 -5.11 -1.70 11.39
N ILE A 112 -5.44 -1.94 10.12
CA ILE A 112 -6.69 -2.57 9.71
C ILE A 112 -6.46 -4.05 9.48
N PHE A 113 -7.14 -4.91 10.24
CA PHE A 113 -7.11 -6.34 9.99
C PHE A 113 -7.90 -6.71 8.74
N ALA A 114 -7.37 -7.67 7.96
CA ALA A 114 -7.97 -8.05 6.69
C ALA A 114 -9.43 -8.55 6.83
N SER A 115 -9.78 -9.19 7.95
CA SER A 115 -11.15 -9.66 8.22
C SER A 115 -12.18 -8.54 8.27
N LEU A 116 -11.77 -7.30 8.56
CA LEU A 116 -12.69 -6.15 8.56
C LEU A 116 -13.16 -5.79 7.15
N PHE A 117 -12.44 -6.19 6.10
CA PHE A 117 -12.88 -5.93 4.72
C PHE A 117 -14.16 -6.69 4.36
N ASP A 118 -14.44 -7.83 5.00
CA ASP A 118 -15.66 -8.61 4.82
C ASP A 118 -16.82 -8.19 5.74
N THR A 119 -16.54 -7.34 6.72
CA THR A 119 -17.58 -6.74 7.55
C THR A 119 -18.32 -5.65 6.77
N PRO A 120 -19.64 -5.47 6.90
CA PRO A 120 -20.36 -4.38 6.23
C PRO A 120 -19.77 -3.01 6.53
N ALA A 121 -19.76 -2.10 5.55
CA ALA A 121 -19.18 -0.77 5.69
C ALA A 121 -19.81 0.06 6.84
N SER A 122 -21.12 -0.11 7.07
CA SER A 122 -21.82 0.53 8.18
C SER A 122 -21.28 0.10 9.54
N ALA A 123 -20.83 -1.15 9.69
CA ALA A 123 -20.28 -1.67 10.93
C ALA A 123 -18.80 -1.33 11.13
N THR A 124 -18.09 -0.89 10.08
CA THR A 124 -16.69 -0.43 10.16
C THR A 124 -16.55 1.08 10.04
N ALA A 125 -17.65 1.85 10.05
CA ALA A 125 -17.64 3.29 9.78
C ALA A 125 -16.81 4.10 10.80
N ASN A 126 -16.72 3.61 12.05
CA ASN A 126 -15.97 4.26 13.13
C ASN A 126 -14.56 3.68 13.34
N VAL A 127 -14.11 2.75 12.48
CA VAL A 127 -12.76 2.21 12.56
C VAL A 127 -11.80 3.22 11.89
N PRO A 128 -10.90 3.87 12.64
CA PRO A 128 -10.02 4.86 12.05
C PRO A 128 -8.95 4.21 11.19
N VAL A 129 -8.65 4.83 10.06
CA VAL A 129 -7.39 4.62 9.34
C VAL A 129 -6.45 5.75 9.75
N PHE A 130 -5.32 5.38 10.36
CA PHE A 130 -4.26 6.34 10.62
C PHE A 130 -3.43 6.54 9.36
N VAL A 131 -3.13 7.80 9.05
CA VAL A 131 -2.40 8.20 7.84
C VAL A 131 -1.24 9.09 8.24
N ALA A 132 -0.05 8.81 7.70
CA ALA A 132 1.14 9.62 7.92
C ALA A 132 1.94 9.78 6.61
N GLY A 133 2.62 10.91 6.45
CA GLY A 133 3.47 11.22 5.29
C GLY A 133 3.98 12.67 5.38
N ASP A 134 4.95 13.01 4.53
CA ASP A 134 5.55 14.35 4.54
C ASP A 134 4.82 15.35 3.60
N ASP A 135 4.17 14.83 2.56
CA ASP A 135 3.43 15.63 1.58
C ASP A 135 1.93 15.66 1.93
N ARG A 136 1.44 16.85 2.28
CA ARG A 136 0.03 17.05 2.66
C ARG A 136 -0.95 16.79 1.52
N ALA A 137 -0.56 17.07 0.28
CA ALA A 137 -1.42 16.80 -0.87
C ALA A 137 -1.50 15.29 -1.15
N ALA A 138 -0.39 14.56 -0.94
CA ALA A 138 -0.38 13.10 -1.02
C ALA A 138 -1.23 12.46 0.09
N ILE A 139 -1.23 13.00 1.31
CA ILE A 139 -2.09 12.53 2.42
C ILE A 139 -3.58 12.72 2.11
N ALA A 140 -3.93 13.79 1.39
CA ALA A 140 -5.31 14.17 1.10
C ALA A 140 -5.89 13.56 -0.19
N ALA A 141 -5.06 12.86 -0.99
CA ALA A 141 -5.42 12.26 -2.27
C ALA A 141 -6.22 10.96 -2.11
#